data_AF-A0A923WYQ9-F1
#
_entry.id   AF-A0A923WYQ9-F1
#
_cell.length_a   1.000
_cell.length_b   1.000
_cell.length_c   1.000
_cell.angle_alpha   90.00
_cell.angle_beta   90.00
_cell.angle_gamma   90.00
#
_symmetry.space_group_name_H-M   'P 1'
#
loop_
_entity.id
_entity.type
_entity.pdbx_description
1 polymer ?
#
loop_
_entity_poly.entity_id
_entity_poly.type
_entity_poly.pdbx_seq_one_letter_code
_entity_poly.pdbx_strand_id
1 'polypeptide(L)'
;MVAVPEADLVRSVVGLRRSMRAVRDLKVALDLHAIERRLRRAIGPSVPKRVSAALLGVSVTSIDDLVDRGLLPVVVRPGSSRARIATLPLLDLAAVVDDVRAEGVVRGVLARAIERLQWRGYGERIAIREDIARLPRSNVPAAELRREFLTSTDADRVLRCSSLSATASRIRIAGEELRHGA
;
A
#
# COMPACT_ATOMS: atom_id res chain seq x y z
N MET A 1 -5.56 -24.41 -14.85
CA MET A 1 -5.19 -23.21 -14.08
C MET A 1 -5.31 -23.54 -12.61
N VAL A 2 -4.19 -23.69 -11.89
CA VAL A 2 -4.22 -23.89 -10.43
C VAL A 2 -4.66 -22.58 -9.80
N ALA A 3 -5.75 -22.58 -9.02
CA ALA A 3 -6.17 -21.41 -8.27
C ALA A 3 -5.13 -21.13 -7.19
N VAL A 4 -4.28 -20.11 -7.40
CA VAL A 4 -3.33 -19.69 -6.37
C VAL A 4 -4.13 -19.07 -5.22
N PRO A 5 -4.01 -19.57 -3.98
CA PRO A 5 -4.70 -19.00 -2.84
C PRO A 5 -4.38 -17.51 -2.68
N GLU A 6 -5.40 -16.69 -2.38
CA GLU A 6 -5.25 -15.23 -2.20
C GLU A 6 -4.14 -14.89 -1.18
N ALA A 7 -3.98 -15.72 -0.15
CA ALA A 7 -2.92 -15.58 0.85
C ALA A 7 -1.49 -15.75 0.28
N ASP A 8 -1.29 -16.65 -0.68
CA ASP A 8 0.02 -16.92 -1.28
C ASP A 8 0.42 -15.79 -2.24
N LEU A 9 -0.55 -15.23 -2.97
CA LEU A 9 -0.35 -14.03 -3.78
C LEU A 9 0.06 -12.83 -2.92
N VAL A 10 -0.62 -12.62 -1.80
CA VAL A 10 -0.30 -11.53 -0.87
C VAL A 10 1.10 -11.69 -0.28
N ARG A 11 1.47 -12.89 0.18
CA ARG A 11 2.84 -13.19 0.65
C ARG A 11 3.90 -12.94 -0.42
N SER A 12 3.61 -13.32 -1.67
CA SER A 12 4.53 -13.11 -2.80
C SER A 12 4.79 -11.62 -3.06
N VAL A 13 3.76 -10.78 -2.96
CA VAL A 13 3.92 -9.32 -3.09
C VAL A 13 4.73 -8.71 -1.95
N VAL A 14 4.52 -9.19 -0.71
CA VAL A 14 5.30 -8.73 0.44
C VAL A 14 6.78 -9.08 0.28
N GLY A 15 7.07 -10.34 -0.09
CA GLY A 15 8.44 -10.78 -0.37
C GLY A 15 9.10 -9.97 -1.49
N LEU A 16 8.36 -9.72 -2.58
CA LEU A 16 8.83 -8.89 -3.69
C LEU A 16 9.22 -7.48 -3.22
N ARG A 17 8.37 -6.80 -2.45
CA ARG A 17 8.63 -5.45 -1.92
C ARG A 17 9.90 -5.37 -1.08
N ARG A 18 10.15 -6.39 -0.26
CA ARG A 18 11.38 -6.46 0.53
C ARG A 18 12.61 -6.57 -0.36
N SER A 19 12.58 -7.48 -1.33
CA SER A 19 13.68 -7.65 -2.30
C SER A 19 13.96 -6.38 -3.10
N MET A 20 12.91 -5.66 -3.50
CA MET A 20 13.05 -4.40 -4.24
C MET A 20 13.84 -3.32 -3.51
N ARG A 21 13.78 -3.26 -2.17
CA ARG A 21 14.55 -2.28 -1.38
C ARG A 21 16.06 -2.49 -1.44
N ALA A 22 16.51 -3.71 -1.77
CA ALA A 22 17.92 -4.05 -1.91
C ALA A 22 18.45 -3.86 -3.34
N VAL A 23 17.58 -3.65 -4.32
CA VAL A 23 17.95 -3.52 -5.73
C VAL A 23 18.47 -2.11 -5.99
N ARG A 24 19.73 -2.02 -6.44
CA ARG A 24 20.37 -0.75 -6.83
C ARG A 24 20.24 -0.45 -8.33
N ASP A 25 19.96 -1.47 -9.13
CA ASP A 25 19.75 -1.33 -10.58
C ASP A 25 18.36 -0.76 -10.87
N LEU A 26 18.32 0.38 -11.53
CA LEU A 26 17.07 1.09 -11.85
C LEU A 26 16.17 0.28 -12.80
N LYS A 27 16.73 -0.42 -13.79
CA LYS A 27 15.95 -1.21 -14.74
C LYS A 27 15.29 -2.40 -14.04
N VAL A 28 16.06 -3.11 -13.20
CA VAL A 28 15.54 -4.22 -12.39
C VAL A 28 14.46 -3.72 -11.43
N ALA A 29 14.65 -2.56 -10.79
CA ALA A 29 13.65 -1.96 -9.92
C ALA A 29 12.33 -1.64 -10.66
N LEU A 30 12.42 -1.11 -11.89
CA LEU A 30 11.24 -0.82 -12.72
C LEU A 30 10.49 -2.09 -13.13
N ASP A 31 11.19 -3.14 -13.51
CA ASP A 31 10.61 -4.44 -13.87
C ASP A 31 9.90 -5.08 -12.68
N LEU A 32 10.53 -5.06 -11.50
CA LEU A 32 9.92 -5.57 -10.27
C LEU A 32 8.69 -4.76 -9.87
N HIS A 33 8.67 -3.43 -10.06
CA HIS A 33 7.47 -2.61 -9.85
C HIS A 33 6.35 -2.95 -10.85
N ALA A 34 6.68 -3.30 -12.10
CA ALA A 34 5.67 -3.79 -13.05
C ALA A 34 5.04 -5.10 -12.58
N ILE A 35 5.86 -6.04 -12.08
CA ILE A 35 5.39 -7.31 -11.51
C ILE A 35 4.53 -7.07 -10.27
N GLU A 36 4.97 -6.22 -9.34
CA GLU A 36 4.20 -5.85 -8.15
C GLU A 36 2.82 -5.29 -8.52
N ARG A 37 2.76 -4.38 -9.50
CA ARG A 37 1.49 -3.82 -9.99
C ARG A 37 0.58 -4.90 -10.59
N ARG A 38 1.13 -5.88 -11.32
CA ARG A 38 0.35 -6.98 -11.88
C ARG A 38 -0.21 -7.89 -10.78
N LEU A 39 0.62 -8.28 -9.81
CA LEU A 39 0.19 -9.11 -8.68
C LEU A 39 -0.86 -8.39 -7.82
N ARG A 40 -0.69 -7.09 -7.58
CA ARG A 40 -1.68 -6.27 -6.87
C ARG A 40 -3.03 -6.22 -7.59
N ARG A 41 -3.04 -6.11 -8.92
CA ARG A 41 -4.28 -6.19 -9.71
C ARG A 41 -4.96 -7.55 -9.57
N ALA A 42 -4.20 -8.63 -9.47
CA ALA A 42 -4.74 -9.97 -9.26
C ALA A 42 -5.35 -10.16 -7.86
N ILE A 43 -4.74 -9.57 -6.82
CA ILE A 43 -5.31 -9.56 -5.45
C ILE A 43 -6.60 -8.71 -5.39
N GLY A 44 -6.63 -7.61 -6.15
CA GLY A 44 -7.76 -6.69 -6.17
C GLY A 44 -7.73 -5.66 -5.03
N PRO A 45 -8.81 -4.89 -4.85
CA PRO A 45 -8.81 -3.71 -3.98
C PRO A 45 -8.85 -4.03 -2.48
N SER A 46 -9.25 -5.26 -2.11
CA SER A 46 -9.41 -5.63 -0.72
C SER A 46 -9.25 -7.12 -0.42
N VAL A 47 -8.73 -7.41 0.76
CA VAL A 47 -8.42 -8.77 1.26
C VAL A 47 -9.35 -9.10 2.44
N PRO A 48 -9.82 -10.36 2.60
CA PRO A 48 -10.67 -10.73 3.72
C PRO A 48 -9.91 -10.60 5.05
N LYS A 49 -10.59 -10.17 6.12
CA LYS A 49 -9.99 -10.01 7.46
C LYS A 49 -9.23 -11.24 7.96
N ARG A 50 -9.76 -12.46 7.68
CA ARG A 50 -9.09 -13.71 8.04
C ARG A 50 -7.72 -13.88 7.37
N VAL A 51 -7.61 -13.53 6.09
CA VAL A 51 -6.35 -13.58 5.36
C VAL A 51 -5.40 -12.49 5.86
N SER A 52 -5.91 -11.29 6.13
CA SER A 52 -5.12 -10.19 6.72
C SER A 52 -4.55 -10.57 8.10
N ALA A 53 -5.37 -11.19 8.95
CA ALA A 53 -4.98 -11.65 10.28
C ALA A 53 -3.87 -12.71 10.18
N ALA A 54 -4.04 -13.72 9.31
CA ALA A 54 -3.04 -14.74 9.07
C ALA A 54 -1.72 -14.18 8.53
N LEU A 55 -1.79 -13.21 7.60
CA LEU A 55 -0.62 -12.53 7.04
C LEU A 55 0.17 -11.79 8.10
N LEU A 56 -0.52 -11.02 8.95
CA LEU A 56 0.11 -10.25 10.01
C LEU A 56 0.46 -11.10 11.24
N GLY A 57 0.04 -12.37 11.29
CA GLY A 57 0.25 -13.27 12.43
C GLY A 57 -0.48 -12.80 13.69
N VAL A 58 -1.68 -12.24 13.55
CA VAL A 58 -2.52 -11.72 14.65
C VAL A 58 -3.92 -12.32 14.59
N SER A 59 -4.72 -12.08 15.63
CA SER A 59 -6.13 -12.48 15.64
C SER A 59 -6.99 -11.57 14.74
N VAL A 60 -8.15 -12.06 14.31
CA VAL A 60 -9.13 -11.22 13.58
C VAL A 60 -9.61 -10.05 14.45
N THR A 61 -9.77 -10.27 15.77
CA THR A 61 -10.13 -9.22 16.72
C THR A 61 -9.07 -8.11 16.77
N SER A 62 -7.78 -8.45 16.65
CA SER A 62 -6.71 -7.45 16.57
C SER A 62 -6.77 -6.65 15.27
N ILE A 63 -7.20 -7.26 14.16
CA ILE A 63 -7.48 -6.53 12.92
C ILE A 63 -8.66 -5.57 13.12
N ASP A 64 -9.71 -6.01 13.82
CA ASP A 64 -10.87 -5.17 14.11
C ASP A 64 -10.48 -3.95 14.96
N ASP A 65 -9.65 -4.12 16.00
CA ASP A 65 -9.11 -2.99 16.79
C ASP A 65 -8.32 -1.99 15.91
N LEU A 66 -7.45 -2.47 15.02
CA LEU A 66 -6.74 -1.59 14.09
C LEU A 66 -7.69 -0.83 13.15
N VAL A 67 -8.76 -1.48 12.72
CA VAL A 67 -9.78 -0.86 11.86
C VAL A 67 -10.54 0.21 12.63
N ASP A 68 -10.98 -0.09 13.85
CA ASP A 68 -11.78 0.81 14.67
C ASP A 68 -10.98 2.03 15.11
N ARG A 69 -9.67 1.86 15.35
CA ARG A 69 -8.72 2.96 15.61
C ARG A 69 -8.34 3.76 14.35
N GLY A 70 -8.82 3.35 13.17
CA GLY A 70 -8.56 4.00 11.90
C GLY A 70 -7.16 3.76 11.33
N LEU A 71 -6.43 2.76 11.83
CA LEU A 71 -5.07 2.44 11.36
C LEU A 71 -5.09 1.59 10.08
N LEU A 72 -6.11 0.74 9.91
CA LEU A 72 -6.32 -0.03 8.69
C LEU A 72 -7.65 0.34 8.03
N PRO A 73 -7.62 0.98 6.84
CA PRO A 73 -8.84 1.25 6.09
C PRO A 73 -9.52 -0.04 5.64
N VAL A 74 -10.85 -0.03 5.67
CA VAL A 74 -11.66 -1.11 5.12
C VAL A 74 -12.31 -0.70 3.81
N VAL A 75 -12.52 -1.68 2.94
CA VAL A 75 -13.28 -1.55 1.72
C VAL A 75 -14.66 -2.15 1.95
N VAL A 76 -15.68 -1.36 1.63
CA VAL A 76 -17.08 -1.75 1.69
C VAL A 76 -17.64 -1.88 0.27
N ARG A 77 -18.38 -2.97 0.04
CA ARG A 77 -19.07 -3.23 -1.22
C ARG A 77 -20.57 -2.91 -1.04
N PRO A 78 -21.20 -2.18 -1.97
CA PRO A 78 -22.64 -1.98 -1.94
C PRO A 78 -23.38 -3.31 -1.85
N GLY A 79 -24.33 -3.43 -0.91
CA GLY A 79 -25.10 -4.67 -0.69
C GLY A 79 -24.37 -5.77 0.10
N SER A 80 -23.15 -5.55 0.60
CA SER A 80 -22.44 -6.48 1.47
C SER A 80 -22.23 -5.89 2.86
N SER A 81 -22.64 -6.63 3.90
CA SER A 81 -22.33 -6.29 5.29
C SER A 81 -20.88 -6.63 5.68
N ARG A 82 -20.19 -7.44 4.87
CA ARG A 82 -18.82 -7.88 5.16
C ARG A 82 -17.81 -6.86 4.63
N ALA A 83 -17.20 -6.13 5.55
CA ALA A 83 -16.06 -5.25 5.26
C ALA A 83 -14.76 -6.05 5.09
N ARG A 84 -13.95 -5.65 4.13
CA ARG A 84 -12.64 -6.25 3.80
C ARG A 84 -11.53 -5.24 4.06
N ILE A 85 -10.28 -5.66 4.24
CA ILE A 85 -9.16 -4.74 4.48
C ILE A 85 -8.64 -4.21 3.14
N ALA A 86 -8.36 -2.91 3.05
CA ALA A 86 -7.76 -2.32 1.86
C ALA A 86 -6.38 -2.96 1.57
N THR A 87 -6.19 -3.46 0.34
CA THR A 87 -4.99 -4.23 -0.04
C THR A 87 -3.71 -3.44 0.14
N LEU A 88 -3.70 -2.17 -0.25
CA LEU A 88 -2.49 -1.33 -0.25
C LEU A 88 -1.91 -1.12 1.16
N PRO A 89 -2.67 -0.52 2.11
CA PRO A 89 -2.19 -0.39 3.49
C PRO A 89 -1.80 -1.73 4.11
N LEU A 90 -2.56 -2.79 3.84
CA LEU A 90 -2.24 -4.13 4.35
C LEU A 90 -0.86 -4.61 3.89
N LEU A 91 -0.53 -4.43 2.60
CA LEU A 91 0.77 -4.83 2.06
C LEU A 91 1.92 -3.98 2.60
N ASP A 92 1.70 -2.69 2.86
CA ASP A 92 2.71 -1.81 3.47
C ASP A 92 3.02 -2.27 4.90
N LEU A 93 1.97 -2.53 5.69
CA LEU A 93 2.09 -3.04 7.06
C LEU A 93 2.74 -4.42 7.11
N ALA A 94 2.34 -5.34 6.25
CA ALA A 94 2.89 -6.70 6.21
C ALA A 94 4.39 -6.71 5.89
N ALA A 95 4.84 -5.86 4.95
CA ALA A 95 6.27 -5.73 4.65
C ALA A 95 7.07 -5.25 5.86
N VAL A 96 6.58 -4.25 6.58
CA VAL A 96 7.28 -3.75 7.77
C VAL A 96 7.22 -4.74 8.93
N VAL A 97 6.12 -5.47 9.10
CA VAL A 97 6.02 -6.56 10.09
C VAL A 97 7.07 -7.64 9.82
N ASP A 98 7.27 -8.04 8.57
CA ASP A 98 8.30 -9.02 8.20
C ASP A 98 9.72 -8.49 8.44
N ASP A 99 9.97 -7.20 8.16
CA ASP A 99 11.26 -6.57 8.49
C ASP A 99 11.52 -6.57 10.00
N VAL A 100 10.52 -6.22 10.81
CA VAL A 100 10.63 -6.22 12.28
C VAL A 100 10.85 -7.63 12.83
N ARG A 101 10.21 -8.65 12.24
CA ARG A 101 10.47 -10.06 12.59
C ARG A 101 11.88 -10.50 12.20
N ALA A 102 12.36 -10.07 11.03
CA ALA A 102 13.72 -10.40 10.57
C ALA A 102 14.82 -9.81 11.48
N GLU A 103 14.50 -8.74 12.22
CA GLU A 103 15.37 -8.16 13.26
C GLU A 103 15.33 -8.94 14.59
N GLY A 104 14.59 -10.05 14.67
CA GLY A 104 14.48 -10.88 15.87
C GLY A 104 13.47 -10.39 16.91
N VAL A 105 12.63 -9.40 16.58
CA VAL A 105 11.58 -8.93 17.50
C VAL A 105 10.44 -9.95 17.54
N VAL A 106 10.17 -10.50 18.73
CA VAL A 106 9.13 -11.53 18.94
C VAL A 106 7.84 -10.95 19.53
N ARG A 107 7.93 -9.93 20.39
CA ARG A 107 6.78 -9.30 21.06
C ARG A 107 6.59 -7.86 20.57
N GLY A 108 5.34 -7.41 20.51
CA GLY A 108 5.02 -6.03 20.10
C GLY A 108 5.32 -5.70 18.63
N VAL A 109 5.49 -6.72 17.78
CA VAL A 109 5.86 -6.58 16.36
C VAL A 109 4.94 -5.60 15.63
N LEU A 110 3.63 -5.75 15.82
CA LEU A 110 2.63 -4.92 15.15
C LEU A 110 2.71 -3.45 15.58
N ALA A 111 2.89 -3.19 16.88
CA ALA A 111 3.04 -1.84 17.40
C ALA A 111 4.30 -1.16 16.85
N ARG A 112 5.43 -1.88 16.83
CA ARG A 112 6.69 -1.40 16.27
C ARG A 112 6.62 -1.17 14.76
N ALA A 113 5.88 -2.01 14.03
CA ALA A 113 5.65 -1.84 12.61
C ALA A 113 4.81 -0.57 12.31
N ILE A 114 3.76 -0.34 13.10
CA ILE A 114 2.92 0.87 13.02
C ILE A 114 3.73 2.12 13.33
N GLU A 115 4.57 2.08 14.37
CA GLU A 115 5.47 3.16 14.74
C GLU A 115 6.47 3.49 13.63
N ARG A 116 7.10 2.47 13.02
CA ARG A 116 8.01 2.63 11.88
C ARG A 116 7.35 3.24 10.64
N LEU A 117 6.10 2.87 10.39
CA LEU A 117 5.30 3.47 9.34
C LEU A 117 4.83 4.89 9.70
N GLN A 118 5.06 5.34 10.92
CA GLN A 118 4.58 6.60 11.47
C GLN A 118 3.05 6.75 11.34
N TRP A 119 2.35 5.62 11.31
CA TRP A 119 0.91 5.61 11.18
C TRP A 119 0.28 6.15 12.45
N ARG A 120 -0.50 7.22 12.29
CA ARG A 120 -1.34 7.75 13.36
C ARG A 120 -2.77 7.34 13.04
N GLY A 121 -3.41 6.67 13.99
CA GLY A 121 -4.83 6.34 13.89
C GLY A 121 -5.64 7.62 13.72
N TYR A 122 -6.70 7.53 12.94
CA TYR A 122 -7.63 8.65 12.77
C TYR A 122 -8.62 8.77 13.93
N GLY A 123 -8.60 7.82 14.88
CA GLY A 123 -9.53 7.78 16.01
C GLY A 123 -10.91 7.26 15.64
N GLU A 124 -11.15 6.99 14.36
CA GLU A 124 -12.39 6.43 13.84
C GLU A 124 -12.11 5.51 12.66
N ARG A 125 -13.08 4.63 12.38
CA ARG A 125 -13.01 3.68 11.28
C ARG A 125 -13.06 4.37 9.91
N ILE A 126 -12.09 4.05 9.05
CA ILE A 126 -12.08 4.52 7.66
C ILE A 126 -12.70 3.47 6.75
N ALA A 127 -13.85 3.80 6.13
CA ALA A 127 -14.51 2.97 5.13
C ALA A 127 -14.36 3.59 3.73
N ILE A 128 -13.86 2.80 2.79
CA ILE A 128 -13.63 3.19 1.39
C ILE A 128 -14.59 2.36 0.51
N ARG A 129 -15.27 3.00 -0.43
CA ARG A 129 -16.10 2.26 -1.39
C ARG A 129 -15.22 1.45 -2.35
N GLU A 130 -15.69 0.28 -2.78
CA GLU A 130 -14.93 -0.62 -3.64
C GLU A 130 -14.50 -0.01 -4.99
N ASP A 131 -15.36 0.80 -5.60
CA ASP A 131 -15.08 1.55 -6.83
C ASP A 131 -13.89 2.50 -6.64
N ILE A 132 -13.87 3.25 -5.54
CA ILE A 132 -12.76 4.15 -5.18
C ILE A 132 -11.48 3.35 -4.90
N ALA A 133 -11.59 2.21 -4.22
CA ALA A 133 -10.44 1.38 -3.86
C ALA A 133 -9.76 0.71 -5.07
N ARG A 134 -10.44 0.59 -6.21
CA ARG A 134 -9.89 0.03 -7.46
C ARG A 134 -9.03 1.02 -8.25
N LEU A 135 -9.14 2.31 -7.96
CA LEU A 135 -8.37 3.32 -8.69
C LEU A 135 -6.86 3.16 -8.39
N PRO A 136 -5.98 3.20 -9.40
CA PRO A 136 -4.54 3.21 -9.18
C PRO A 136 -4.20 4.47 -8.37
N ARG A 137 -3.78 4.30 -7.11
CA ARG A 137 -3.66 5.45 -6.21
C ARG A 137 -2.58 6.43 -6.69
N SER A 138 -3.02 7.68 -6.88
CA SER A 138 -2.43 8.87 -6.22
C SER A 138 -3.49 9.57 -5.34
N ASN A 139 -4.36 8.79 -4.67
CA ASN A 139 -5.47 9.34 -3.89
C ASN A 139 -5.18 9.18 -2.39
N VAL A 140 -4.35 10.07 -1.88
CA VAL A 140 -4.20 10.36 -0.45
C VAL A 140 -5.51 11.04 0.01
N PRO A 141 -6.11 10.65 1.17
CA PRO A 141 -7.29 11.33 1.70
C PRO A 141 -7.09 12.84 1.76
N ALA A 142 -8.10 13.64 1.43
CA ALA A 142 -7.98 15.11 1.42
C ALA A 142 -7.50 15.68 2.78
N ALA A 143 -7.86 15.04 3.89
CA ALA A 143 -7.37 15.41 5.22
C ALA A 143 -5.86 15.16 5.39
N GLU A 144 -5.32 14.11 4.78
CA GLU A 144 -3.91 13.75 4.81
C GLU A 144 -3.11 14.63 3.85
N LEU A 145 -3.62 14.92 2.65
CA LEU A 145 -3.06 15.93 1.74
C LEU A 145 -3.03 17.32 2.39
N ARG A 146 -4.11 17.70 3.07
CA ARG A 146 -4.21 18.96 3.78
C ARG A 146 -3.22 19.02 4.95
N ARG A 147 -3.06 17.92 5.68
CA ARG A 147 -2.08 17.83 6.77
C ARG A 147 -0.66 17.96 6.24
N GLU A 148 -0.32 17.22 5.18
CA GLU A 148 0.99 17.28 4.53
C GLU A 148 1.28 18.67 3.95
N PHE A 149 0.26 19.32 3.38
CA PHE A 149 0.33 20.71 2.95
C PHE A 149 0.62 21.64 4.13
N LEU A 150 -0.11 21.53 5.24
CA LEU A 150 0.08 22.38 6.42
C LEU A 150 1.42 22.16 7.13
N THR A 151 2.01 20.97 7.03
CA THR A 151 3.29 20.63 7.66
C THR A 151 4.50 20.79 6.75
N SER A 152 4.31 21.15 5.48
CA SER A 152 5.41 21.41 4.54
C SER A 152 5.81 22.88 4.52
N THR A 153 7.09 23.15 4.20
CA THR A 153 7.55 24.52 3.94
C THR A 153 7.28 24.93 2.49
N ASP A 154 7.29 26.23 2.19
CA ASP A 154 7.16 26.71 0.81
C ASP A 154 8.25 26.16 -0.11
N ALA A 155 9.48 26.03 0.41
CA ALA A 155 10.59 25.44 -0.32
C ALA A 155 10.33 23.96 -0.67
N ASP A 156 9.81 23.17 0.27
CA ASP A 156 9.49 21.76 0.04
C ASP A 156 8.38 21.59 -1.01
N ARG A 157 7.41 22.50 -1.01
CA ARG A 157 6.31 22.52 -1.98
C ARG A 157 6.82 22.79 -3.39
N VAL A 158 7.68 23.79 -3.55
CA VAL A 158 8.27 24.15 -4.86
C VAL A 158 9.14 23.00 -5.40
N LEU A 159 9.95 22.36 -4.56
CA LEU A 159 10.78 21.22 -4.94
C LEU A 159 9.96 19.99 -5.35
N ARG A 160 8.86 19.70 -4.66
CA ARG A 160 7.95 18.62 -5.07
C ARG A 160 7.25 18.93 -6.39
N CYS A 161 6.80 20.17 -6.58
CA CYS A 161 6.14 20.58 -7.81
C CYS A 161 7.08 20.50 -9.01
N SER A 162 8.34 20.93 -8.85
CA SER A 162 9.35 20.82 -9.92
C SER A 162 9.70 19.37 -10.24
N SER A 163 9.83 18.51 -9.21
CA SER A 163 10.07 17.08 -9.38
C SER A 163 8.91 16.37 -10.11
N LEU A 164 7.66 16.71 -9.77
CA LEU A 164 6.47 16.20 -10.44
C LEU A 164 6.38 16.68 -11.88
N SER A 165 6.63 17.97 -12.13
CA SER A 165 6.65 18.54 -13.49
C SER A 165 7.73 17.90 -14.36
N ALA A 166 8.93 17.69 -13.83
CA ALA A 166 10.02 17.02 -14.53
C ALA A 166 9.69 15.54 -14.83
N THR A 167 8.97 14.87 -13.93
CA THR A 167 8.52 13.49 -14.11
C THR A 167 7.41 13.41 -15.17
N ALA A 168 6.44 14.31 -15.14
CA ALA A 168 5.37 14.39 -16.14
C ALA A 168 5.92 14.66 -17.54
N SER A 169 6.88 15.58 -17.68
CA SER A 169 7.55 15.84 -18.96
C SER A 169 8.29 14.61 -19.49
N ARG A 170 8.99 13.86 -18.63
CA ARG A 170 9.67 12.61 -19.01
C ARG A 170 8.68 11.54 -19.48
N ILE A 171 7.55 11.39 -18.78
CA ILE A 171 6.50 10.45 -19.18
C ILE A 171 5.90 10.85 -20.53
N ARG A 172 5.66 12.14 -20.76
CA ARG A 172 5.13 12.65 -22.03
C ARG A 172 6.08 12.35 -23.19
N ILE A 173 7.36 12.65 -23.03
CA ILE A 173 8.40 12.39 -24.05
C ILE A 173 8.47 10.89 -24.37
N ALA A 174 8.58 10.04 -23.34
CA ALA A 174 8.61 8.59 -23.54
C ALA A 174 7.32 8.07 -24.25
N GLY A 175 6.17 8.66 -23.95
CA GLY A 175 4.91 8.34 -24.63
C GLY A 175 4.79 8.88 -26.07
N GLU A 176 5.55 9.91 -26.43
CA GLU A 176 5.65 10.43 -27.81
C GLU A 176 6.59 9.54 -28.64
N GLU A 177 7.73 9.15 -28.07
CA GLU A 177 8.69 8.21 -28.68
C GLU A 177 8.06 6.84 -28.97
N LEU A 178 7.27 6.31 -28.02
CA LEU A 178 6.51 5.06 -28.22
C LEU A 178 5.44 5.15 -29.32
N ARG A 179 4.97 6.36 -29.66
CA ARG A 179 3.98 6.60 -30.71
C ARG A 179 4.57 6.87 -32.09
N HIS A 180 5.84 7.27 -32.15
CA HIS A 180 6.56 7.56 -33.41
C HIS A 180 7.55 6.44 -33.79
N GLY A 181 7.80 5.48 -32.90
CA GLY A 181 8.61 4.28 -33.16
C GLY A 181 7.81 3.02 -33.54
N ALA A 182 6.54 3.17 -33.92
CA ALA A 182 5.65 2.13 -34.46
C ALA A 182 5.16 2.55 -35.85
#